data_AF-A0A7T5CHQ5-F1
#
_entry.id   AF-A0A7T5CHQ5-F1
#
_cell.length_a   1.000
_cell.length_b   1.000
_cell.length_c   1.000
_cell.angle_alpha   90.00
_cell.angle_beta   90.00
_cell.angle_gamma   90.00
#
_symmetry.space_group_name_H-M   'P 1'
#
loop_
_entity.id
_entity.type
_entity.pdbx_description
1 polymer ?
#
loop_
_entity_poly.entity_id
_entity_poly.type
_entity_poly.pdbx_seq_one_letter_code
_entity_poly.pdbx_strand_id
1 'polypeptide(L)'
;MGLEDVELIMEVENYFGIKISDAEAGQVKTVGDLCDLIKKHVGKVIEEKVIVAVGYRCKGCDYSLKSLPQRGKCPECGLAYCCVEEIETVVVKIIRDLFFVSKKEVITRETDFRRDLKFG
;
A
#
# COMPACT_ATOMS: atom_id res chain seq x y z
N MET A 1 -13.65 -1.57 -15.76
CA MET A 1 -13.49 -1.54 -14.30
C MET A 1 -14.87 -1.28 -13.74
N GLY A 2 -15.36 -2.15 -12.87
CA GLY A 2 -16.56 -1.92 -12.09
C GLY A 2 -16.30 -0.80 -11.07
N LEU A 3 -17.37 -0.26 -10.45
CA LEU A 3 -17.25 0.81 -9.45
C LEU A 3 -16.40 0.39 -8.25
N GLU A 4 -16.41 -0.90 -7.92
CA GLU A 4 -15.62 -1.50 -6.84
C GLU A 4 -14.10 -1.42 -7.12
N ASP A 5 -13.67 -1.45 -8.39
CA ASP A 5 -12.24 -1.37 -8.77
C ASP A 5 -11.69 0.01 -8.52
N VAL A 6 -12.52 1.01 -8.83
CA VAL A 6 -12.17 2.40 -8.66
C VAL A 6 -12.07 2.73 -7.17
N GLU A 7 -13.01 2.26 -6.35
CA GLU A 7 -13.02 2.52 -4.90
C GLU A 7 -11.81 1.92 -4.18
N LEU A 8 -11.47 0.66 -4.48
CA LEU A 8 -10.28 0.01 -3.90
C LEU A 8 -9.00 0.76 -4.27
N ILE A 9 -8.83 1.11 -5.55
CA ILE A 9 -7.64 1.81 -6.02
C ILE A 9 -7.54 3.19 -5.39
N MET A 10 -8.65 3.94 -5.30
CA MET A 10 -8.66 5.25 -4.66
C MET A 10 -8.29 5.20 -3.18
N GLU A 11 -8.81 4.23 -2.42
CA GLU A 11 -8.45 4.06 -1.00
C GLU A 11 -6.98 3.67 -0.83
N VAL A 12 -6.47 2.80 -1.69
CA VAL A 12 -5.03 2.44 -1.73
C VAL A 12 -4.17 3.66 -2.06
N GLU A 13 -4.49 4.41 -3.12
CA GLU A 13 -3.77 5.62 -3.50
C GLU A 13 -3.72 6.64 -2.35
N ASN A 14 -4.85 6.87 -1.69
CA ASN A 14 -4.97 7.78 -0.56
C ASN A 14 -4.19 7.28 0.67
N TYR A 15 -4.27 5.98 0.97
CA TYR A 15 -3.58 5.38 2.11
C TYR A 15 -2.05 5.48 1.96
N PHE A 16 -1.54 5.06 0.80
CA PHE A 16 -0.11 5.00 0.51
C PHE A 16 0.44 6.31 -0.06
N GLY A 17 -0.41 7.29 -0.39
CA GLY A 17 0.01 8.55 -1.00
C GLY A 17 0.63 8.38 -2.39
N ILE A 18 0.22 7.34 -3.12
CA ILE A 18 0.72 7.00 -4.45
C ILE A 18 -0.29 7.41 -5.53
N LYS A 19 0.15 7.36 -6.79
CA LYS A 19 -0.73 7.49 -7.95
C LYS A 19 -0.64 6.28 -8.85
N ILE A 20 -1.76 5.60 -9.04
CA ILE A 20 -1.88 4.42 -9.88
C ILE A 20 -2.70 4.80 -11.11
N SER A 21 -2.15 4.62 -12.30
CA SER A 21 -2.87 4.89 -13.54
C SER A 21 -3.93 3.81 -13.83
N ASP A 22 -4.97 4.14 -14.60
CA ASP A 22 -5.97 3.16 -15.06
C ASP A 22 -5.33 1.96 -15.78
N ALA A 23 -4.27 2.21 -16.54
CA ALA A 23 -3.54 1.15 -17.26
C ALA A 23 -2.85 0.17 -16.30
N GLU A 24 -2.38 0.65 -15.15
CA GLU A 24 -1.76 -0.18 -14.11
C GLU A 24 -2.82 -0.89 -13.27
N ALA A 25 -3.86 -0.17 -12.85
CA ALA A 25 -5.00 -0.75 -12.14
C ALA A 25 -5.66 -1.87 -12.96
N GLY A 26 -5.79 -1.69 -14.28
CA GLY A 26 -6.37 -2.71 -15.17
C GLY A 26 -5.54 -3.98 -15.32
N GLN A 27 -4.28 -3.99 -14.89
CA GLN A 27 -3.42 -5.17 -14.89
C GLN A 27 -3.51 -5.98 -13.59
N VAL A 28 -4.06 -5.38 -12.52
CA VAL A 28 -4.22 -6.04 -11.22
C VAL A 28 -5.31 -7.11 -11.32
N LYS A 29 -4.96 -8.36 -10.99
CA LYS A 29 -5.91 -9.49 -10.96
C LYS A 29 -6.01 -10.12 -9.58
N THR A 30 -4.91 -10.14 -8.85
CA THR A 30 -4.81 -10.74 -7.53
C THR A 30 -4.35 -9.74 -6.47
N VAL A 31 -4.60 -10.06 -5.20
CA VAL A 31 -4.10 -9.28 -4.06
C VAL A 31 -2.58 -9.15 -4.10
N GLY A 32 -1.88 -10.17 -4.56
CA GLY A 32 -0.44 -10.15 -4.81
C GLY A 32 -0.04 -9.09 -5.83
N ASP A 33 -0.71 -9.03 -6.98
CA ASP A 33 -0.46 -8.02 -8.02
C ASP A 33 -0.63 -6.60 -7.46
N LEU A 34 -1.68 -6.38 -6.67
CA LEU A 34 -1.93 -5.08 -6.05
C LEU A 34 -0.82 -4.72 -5.06
N CYS A 35 -0.43 -5.66 -4.20
CA CYS A 35 0.66 -5.45 -3.24
C CYS A 35 1.98 -5.13 -3.96
N ASP A 36 2.28 -5.82 -5.06
CA ASP A 36 3.51 -5.62 -5.81
C ASP A 36 3.49 -4.28 -6.57
N LEU A 37 2.34 -3.88 -7.10
CA LEU A 37 2.14 -2.56 -7.70
C LEU A 37 2.33 -1.43 -6.68
N ILE A 38 1.74 -1.58 -5.48
CA ILE A 38 1.93 -0.62 -4.38
C ILE A 38 3.39 -0.59 -3.96
N LYS A 39 4.04 -1.75 -3.76
CA LYS A 39 5.47 -1.82 -3.42
C LYS A 39 6.33 -1.06 -4.43
N LYS A 40 6.04 -1.20 -5.73
CA LYS A 40 6.73 -0.50 -6.82
C LYS A 40 6.53 1.02 -6.75
N HIS A 41 5.30 1.48 -6.56
CA HIS A 41 5.00 2.93 -6.49
C HIS A 41 5.47 3.57 -5.21
N VAL A 42 5.28 2.91 -4.07
CA VAL A 42 5.84 3.32 -2.78
C VAL A 42 7.36 3.41 -2.89
N GLY A 43 8.02 2.42 -3.49
CA GLY A 43 9.46 2.45 -3.78
C GLY A 43 9.89 3.66 -4.61
N LYS A 44 9.12 4.05 -5.63
CA LYS A 44 9.41 5.23 -6.45
C LYS A 44 9.16 6.55 -5.73
N VAL A 45 8.07 6.66 -4.96
CA VAL A 45 7.77 7.84 -4.14
C VAL A 45 8.86 8.04 -3.08
N ILE A 46 9.39 6.93 -2.55
CA ILE A 46 10.56 6.86 -1.67
C ILE A 46 11.80 7.45 -2.34
N GLU A 47 12.02 7.15 -3.62
CA GLU A 47 13.15 7.66 -4.42
C GLU A 47 13.00 9.13 -4.83
N GLU A 48 11.80 9.57 -5.24
CA GLU A 48 11.56 10.92 -5.77
C GLU A 48 11.33 12.01 -4.70
N LYS A 49 10.89 11.66 -3.48
CA LYS A 49 10.63 12.65 -2.39
C LYS A 49 11.43 12.43 -1.10
N VAL A 50 12.51 11.65 -1.15
CA VAL A 50 13.42 11.30 -0.03
C VAL A 50 12.64 10.84 1.20
N ILE A 51 12.17 9.60 1.13
CA ILE A 51 11.54 8.88 2.22
C ILE A 51 12.24 7.55 2.25
N VAL A 52 13.26 7.31 3.07
CA VAL A 52 13.88 5.98 3.06
C VAL A 52 14.12 5.51 4.46
N ALA A 53 13.33 4.52 4.86
CA ALA A 53 13.54 3.66 6.00
C ALA A 53 13.71 2.22 5.47
N VAL A 54 14.89 1.87 4.98
CA VAL A 54 15.25 0.45 4.86
C VAL A 54 15.87 0.08 6.20
N GLY A 55 15.13 -0.65 7.04
CA GLY A 55 15.58 -1.01 8.39
C GLY A 55 15.43 0.10 9.44
N TYR A 56 14.35 0.90 9.36
CA TYR A 56 13.96 1.90 10.37
C TYR A 56 14.93 3.06 10.59
N ARG A 57 15.75 3.46 9.60
CA ARG A 57 16.63 4.63 9.74
C ARG A 57 16.36 5.68 8.69
N CYS A 58 16.32 6.94 9.08
CA CYS A 58 16.14 8.06 8.18
C CYS A 58 17.39 8.29 7.34
N LYS A 59 17.30 8.27 6.00
CA LYS A 59 18.47 8.52 5.13
C LYS A 59 19.07 9.93 5.21
N GLY A 60 18.35 10.93 5.73
CA GLY A 60 18.89 12.29 5.84
C GLY A 60 19.72 12.56 7.09
N CYS A 61 19.47 11.83 8.19
CA CYS A 61 20.11 12.09 9.49
C CYS A 61 20.45 10.81 10.28
N ASP A 62 20.27 9.64 9.68
CA ASP A 62 20.40 8.30 10.30
C ASP A 62 19.49 8.04 11.53
N TYR A 63 18.57 8.95 11.86
CA TYR A 63 17.68 8.80 13.01
C TYR A 63 16.85 7.51 12.96
N SER A 64 16.76 6.82 14.09
CA SER A 64 15.97 5.60 14.24
C SER A 64 14.47 5.90 14.24
N LEU A 65 13.81 5.55 13.15
CA LEU A 65 12.37 5.57 12.94
C LEU A 65 11.67 4.34 13.60
N LYS A 66 12.42 3.47 14.27
CA LYS A 66 11.90 2.34 15.04
C LYS A 66 11.10 2.93 16.21
N SER A 67 9.79 2.66 16.27
CA SER A 67 8.81 3.24 17.21
C SER A 67 8.15 4.57 16.80
N LEU A 68 8.41 5.08 15.60
CA LEU A 68 7.63 6.17 15.04
C LEU A 68 6.46 5.65 14.19
N PRO A 69 5.38 6.44 13.99
CA PRO A 69 4.22 6.01 13.22
C PRO A 69 4.60 5.60 11.80
N GLN A 70 3.80 4.74 11.15
CA GLN A 70 4.12 4.16 9.84
C GLN A 70 4.39 5.18 8.73
N ARG A 71 3.93 6.43 8.91
CA ARG A 71 4.23 7.57 8.06
C ARG A 71 4.36 8.83 8.90
N GLY A 72 5.22 9.75 8.49
CA GLY A 72 5.35 11.03 9.16
C GLY A 72 6.54 11.83 8.66
N LYS A 73 6.93 12.83 9.45
CA LYS A 73 8.19 13.56 9.26
C LYS A 73 9.18 13.10 10.32
N CYS A 74 10.42 12.91 9.93
CA CYS A 74 11.51 12.62 10.83
C CYS A 74 11.59 13.77 11.85
N PRO A 75 11.58 13.49 13.16
CA PRO A 75 11.62 14.53 14.19
C PRO A 75 12.92 15.34 14.16
N GLU A 76 14.01 14.76 13.66
CA GLU A 76 15.32 15.43 13.63
C GLU A 76 15.52 16.32 12.40
N CYS A 77 15.23 15.81 11.20
CA CYS A 77 15.54 16.52 9.96
C CYS A 77 14.30 17.01 9.19
N GLY A 78 13.10 16.65 9.63
CA GLY A 78 11.85 17.03 8.98
C GLY A 78 11.54 16.31 7.66
N LEU A 79 12.43 15.44 7.17
CA LEU A 79 12.18 14.63 5.96
C LEU A 79 11.01 13.70 6.18
N ALA A 80 10.17 13.54 5.16
CA ALA A 80 9.09 12.57 5.21
C ALA A 80 9.68 11.14 5.31
N TYR A 81 8.98 10.23 5.97
CA TYR A 81 9.29 8.81 5.97
C TYR A 81 8.01 7.98 5.93
N CYS A 82 8.12 6.74 5.43
CA CYS A 82 7.04 5.77 5.30
C CYS A 82 7.65 4.37 5.42
N CYS A 83 7.11 3.55 6.32
CA CYS A 83 7.54 2.18 6.55
C CYS A 83 6.81 1.23 5.58
N VAL A 84 7.57 0.41 4.85
CA VAL A 84 7.06 -0.42 3.74
C VAL A 84 6.62 -1.81 4.21
N GLU A 85 6.94 -2.20 5.44
CA GLU A 85 6.81 -3.58 5.96
C GLU A 85 5.36 -4.06 6.16
N GLU A 86 4.34 -3.23 5.95
CA GLU A 86 2.93 -3.59 6.23
C GLU A 86 1.98 -3.53 5.02
N ILE A 87 2.49 -3.39 3.79
CA ILE A 87 1.63 -3.24 2.59
C ILE A 87 0.58 -4.36 2.50
N GLU A 88 0.97 -5.60 2.75
CA GLU A 88 0.07 -6.75 2.65
C GLU A 88 -1.03 -6.70 3.71
N THR A 89 -0.69 -6.40 4.97
CA THR A 89 -1.66 -6.26 6.06
C THR A 89 -2.64 -5.12 5.79
N VAL A 90 -2.13 -3.99 5.31
CA VAL A 90 -2.94 -2.82 4.99
C VAL A 90 -3.88 -3.11 3.83
N VAL A 91 -3.38 -3.69 2.74
CA VAL A 91 -4.21 -4.04 1.57
C VAL A 91 -5.30 -5.02 1.98
N VAL A 92 -4.97 -6.05 2.74
CA VAL A 92 -5.96 -7.00 3.28
C VAL A 92 -6.98 -6.29 4.16
N LYS A 93 -6.56 -5.29 4.95
CA LYS A 93 -7.47 -4.48 5.78
C LYS A 93 -8.41 -3.63 4.93
N ILE A 94 -7.90 -2.92 3.92
CA ILE A 94 -8.72 -2.10 3.01
C ILE A 94 -9.74 -2.97 2.29
N ILE A 95 -9.31 -4.10 1.71
CA ILE A 95 -10.21 -5.05 1.06
C ILE A 95 -11.30 -5.53 2.04
N ARG A 96 -10.95 -5.85 3.28
CA ARG A 96 -11.94 -6.26 4.28
C ARG A 96 -12.95 -5.17 4.64
N ASP A 97 -12.50 -3.91 4.68
CA ASP A 97 -13.35 -2.76 5.02
C ASP A 97 -14.37 -2.48 3.91
N LEU A 98 -13.90 -2.49 2.64
CA LEU A 98 -14.74 -2.24 1.48
C LEU A 98 -15.74 -3.37 1.20
N PHE A 99 -15.32 -4.63 1.35
CA PHE A 99 -16.14 -5.79 0.96
C PHE A 99 -16.99 -6.38 2.08
N PHE A 100 -16.97 -5.80 3.30
CA PHE A 100 -17.64 -6.37 4.47
C PHE A 100 -17.38 -7.89 4.64
N VAL A 101 -16.21 -8.36 4.22
CA VAL A 101 -15.88 -9.79 4.25
C VAL A 101 -15.83 -10.24 5.69
N SER A 102 -16.58 -11.29 6.01
CA SER A 102 -16.56 -11.88 7.34
C SER A 102 -15.13 -12.31 7.70
N LYS A 103 -14.66 -11.98 8.92
CA LYS A 103 -13.29 -12.22 9.43
C LYS A 103 -12.70 -13.64 9.22
N LYS A 104 -13.51 -14.62 8.80
CA LYS A 104 -13.12 -16.01 8.55
C LYS A 104 -12.49 -16.25 7.17
N GLU A 105 -12.69 -15.37 6.19
CA GLU A 105 -12.12 -15.57 4.86
C GLU A 105 -10.62 -15.21 4.84
N VAL A 106 -9.82 -16.18 4.41
CA VAL A 106 -8.36 -16.05 4.36
C VAL A 106 -8.01 -15.39 3.03
N ILE A 107 -7.74 -14.09 3.07
CA ILE A 107 -7.21 -13.34 1.93
C ILE A 107 -5.71 -13.62 1.87
N THR A 108 -5.26 -14.18 0.75
CA THR A 108 -3.86 -14.47 0.47
C THR A 108 -3.40 -13.69 -0.75
N ARG A 109 -2.10 -13.73 -1.06
CA ARG A 109 -1.56 -13.11 -2.28
C ARG A 109 -2.17 -13.70 -3.56
N GLU A 110 -2.59 -14.96 -3.52
CA GLU A 110 -3.15 -15.68 -4.67
C GLU A 110 -4.65 -15.42 -4.87
N THR A 111 -5.30 -14.76 -3.91
CA THR A 111 -6.73 -14.40 -4.00
C THR A 111 -6.97 -13.51 -5.21
N ASP A 112 -7.78 -13.98 -6.15
CA ASP A 112 -8.17 -13.26 -7.36
C ASP A 112 -9.39 -12.38 -7.06
N PHE A 113 -9.31 -11.10 -7.42
CA PHE A 113 -10.39 -10.15 -7.16
C PHE A 113 -11.68 -10.62 -7.83
N ARG A 114 -11.64 -11.01 -9.11
CA ARG A 114 -12.86 -11.35 -9.85
C ARG A 114 -13.44 -12.70 -9.46
N ARG A 115 -12.59 -13.70 -9.25
CA ARG A 115 -13.01 -15.08 -9.00
C ARG A 115 -13.37 -15.33 -7.54
N ASP A 116 -12.54 -14.85 -6.62
CA ASP A 116 -12.68 -15.13 -5.20
C ASP A 116 -13.47 -14.03 -4.48
N LEU A 117 -13.25 -12.75 -4.84
CA LEU A 117 -13.91 -11.60 -4.21
C LEU A 117 -15.12 -11.08 -5.03
N LYS A 118 -15.46 -11.74 -6.15
CA LYS A 118 -16.56 -11.38 -7.07
C LYS A 118 -16.55 -9.93 -7.53
N PHE A 119 -15.34 -9.43 -7.71
CA PHE A 119 -15.04 -8.08 -8.08
C PHE A 119 -15.29 -7.91 -9.60
N GLY A 120 -16.32 -7.18 -10.02
CA GLY A 120 -16.62 -6.99 -11.47
C GLY A 120 -18.06 -6.69 -11.83
#